data_AF-V5I6I8-F1
#
_entry.id   AF-V5I6I8-F1
#
_cell.length_a   1.000
_cell.length_b   1.000
_cell.length_c   1.000
_cell.angle_alpha   90.00
_cell.angle_beta   90.00
_cell.angle_gamma   90.00
#
_symmetry.space_group_name_H-M   'P 1'
#
loop_
_entity.id
_entity.type
_entity.pdbx_description
1 polymer ?
#
loop_
_entity_poly.entity_id
_entity_poly.type
_entity_poly.pdbx_seq_one_letter_code
_entity_poly.pdbx_strand_id
1 'polypeptide(L)'
;PHNQDIAILLDCDLYFKKDVALLFNEFDKFKPTALFGLAPELTPVYRHVLHMYKAKHNTTFGEYYHQQNISNATHPRGFQGYNSGVVLLNLKAQRNSTEFPKVITNTTVKQMTSKYRFRGHLGDQDFYTLLGYEYPHLIQTLNCGFNRQLCTWWRDHGYRNIFDYYAKCDH
;
A
#
# COMPACT_ATOMS: atom_id res chain seq x y z
N PRO A 1 -11.97 -21.41 -2.34
CA PRO A 1 -13.35 -21.89 -2.60
C PRO A 1 -14.14 -20.84 -3.41
N HIS A 2 -14.91 -21.24 -4.44
CA HIS A 2 -15.65 -20.28 -5.28
C HIS A 2 -16.73 -19.49 -4.53
N ASN A 3 -17.23 -20.04 -3.41
CA ASN A 3 -18.21 -19.43 -2.52
C ASN A 3 -17.61 -18.49 -1.47
N GLN A 4 -16.28 -18.33 -1.42
CA GLN A 4 -15.64 -17.37 -0.53
C GLN A 4 -15.62 -15.99 -1.18
N ASP A 5 -16.33 -15.03 -0.58
CA ASP A 5 -16.46 -13.67 -1.12
C ASP A 5 -15.37 -12.72 -0.63
N ILE A 6 -14.89 -12.91 0.60
CA ILE A 6 -13.83 -12.09 1.21
C ILE A 6 -12.84 -12.96 1.97
N ALA A 7 -11.59 -12.52 2.08
CA ALA A 7 -10.59 -13.16 2.92
C ALA A 7 -9.65 -12.11 3.52
N ILE A 8 -8.95 -12.46 4.59
CA ILE A 8 -7.90 -11.62 5.17
C ILE A 8 -6.63 -12.46 5.19
N LEU A 9 -5.56 -11.92 4.61
CA LEU A 9 -4.20 -12.44 4.71
C LEU A 9 -3.49 -11.70 5.84
N LEU A 10 -2.85 -12.45 6.73
CA LEU A 10 -2.17 -11.95 7.92
C LEU A 10 -0.80 -12.61 8.03
N ASP A 11 0.23 -11.81 8.26
CA ASP A 11 1.55 -12.34 8.61
C ASP A 11 1.51 -13.10 9.94
N CYS A 12 2.44 -14.04 10.10
CA CYS A 12 2.53 -14.88 11.30
C CYS A 12 3.28 -14.21 12.47
N ASP A 13 3.87 -13.03 12.25
CA ASP A 13 4.61 -12.27 13.26
C ASP A 13 3.79 -11.10 13.86
N LEU A 14 2.46 -11.19 13.76
CA LEU A 14 1.54 -10.19 14.30
C LEU A 14 1.15 -10.43 15.76
N TYR A 15 0.81 -9.34 16.45
CA TYR A 15 0.18 -9.37 17.78
C TYR A 15 -1.12 -8.56 17.78
N PHE A 16 -2.24 -9.21 18.07
CA PHE A 16 -3.57 -8.58 18.10
C PHE A 16 -3.84 -7.89 19.45
N LYS A 17 -4.05 -6.57 19.41
CA LYS A 17 -4.44 -5.77 20.59
C LYS A 17 -5.95 -5.63 20.78
N LYS A 18 -6.73 -5.98 19.77
CA LYS A 18 -8.19 -5.87 19.70
C LYS A 18 -8.76 -7.08 18.96
N ASP A 19 -10.08 -7.21 18.97
CA ASP A 19 -10.80 -8.26 18.25
C ASP A 19 -10.52 -8.20 16.73
N VAL A 20 -10.12 -9.33 16.16
CA VAL A 20 -9.84 -9.50 14.73
C VAL A 20 -11.10 -9.29 13.87
N ALA A 21 -12.29 -9.49 14.44
CA ALA A 21 -13.56 -9.23 13.76
C ALA A 21 -13.68 -7.77 13.29
N LEU A 22 -13.00 -6.83 13.95
CA LEU A 22 -12.98 -5.42 13.54
C LEU A 22 -12.36 -5.20 12.15
N LEU A 23 -11.47 -6.09 11.69
CA LEU A 23 -10.95 -6.03 10.32
C LEU A 23 -12.05 -6.33 9.29
N PHE A 24 -12.99 -7.23 9.60
CA PHE A 24 -14.08 -7.55 8.67
C PHE A 24 -15.01 -6.35 8.46
N ASN A 25 -15.20 -5.52 9.49
CA ASN A 25 -15.98 -4.28 9.38
C ASN A 25 -15.35 -3.25 8.41
N GLU A 26 -14.05 -3.37 8.10
CA GLU A 26 -13.42 -2.48 7.12
C GLU A 26 -13.90 -2.77 5.68
N PHE A 27 -14.40 -3.97 5.38
CA PHE A 27 -14.97 -4.26 4.06
C PHE A 27 -16.20 -3.40 3.74
N ASP A 28 -16.99 -3.03 4.75
CA ASP A 28 -18.16 -2.15 4.58
C ASP A 28 -17.78 -0.72 4.16
N LYS A 29 -16.50 -0.35 4.37
CA LYS A 29 -15.94 0.97 4.02
C LYS A 29 -15.26 0.96 2.66
N PHE A 30 -15.20 -0.17 1.97
CA PHE A 30 -14.55 -0.26 0.67
C PHE A 30 -15.25 0.65 -0.33
N LYS A 31 -14.45 1.41 -1.08
CA LYS A 31 -14.94 2.08 -2.30
C LYS A 31 -15.57 1.03 -3.23
N PRO A 32 -16.55 1.40 -4.07
CA PRO A 32 -17.23 0.45 -4.96
C PRO A 32 -16.30 -0.37 -5.87
N THR A 33 -15.14 0.18 -6.21
CA THR A 33 -14.14 -0.45 -7.09
C THR A 33 -12.96 -1.07 -6.33
N ALA A 34 -12.90 -0.93 -5.00
CA ALA A 34 -11.79 -1.44 -4.21
C ALA A 34 -11.81 -2.97 -4.19
N LEU A 35 -10.66 -3.56 -4.53
CA LEU A 35 -10.44 -5.01 -4.58
C LEU A 35 -9.61 -5.50 -3.39
N PHE A 36 -8.84 -4.58 -2.80
CA PHE A 36 -7.92 -4.81 -1.71
C PHE A 36 -8.08 -3.75 -0.63
N GLY A 37 -7.79 -4.12 0.61
CA GLY A 37 -7.57 -3.19 1.71
C GLY A 37 -6.19 -3.41 2.31
N LEU A 38 -5.36 -2.38 2.35
CA LEU A 38 -4.01 -2.43 2.93
C LEU A 38 -3.72 -1.20 3.77
N ALA A 39 -2.90 -1.36 4.81
CA ALA A 39 -2.40 -0.23 5.57
C ALA A 39 -1.10 0.32 4.95
N PRO A 40 -0.78 1.60 5.19
CA PRO A 40 0.44 2.21 4.68
C PRO A 40 1.72 1.53 5.17
N GLU A 41 2.77 1.54 4.33
CA GLU A 41 4.13 1.16 4.72
C GLU A 41 4.78 2.23 5.60
N LEU A 42 5.07 1.92 6.87
CA LEU A 42 5.54 2.87 7.88
C LEU A 42 7.06 3.13 7.87
N THR A 43 7.76 2.72 6.81
CA THR A 43 9.18 3.02 6.60
C THR A 43 9.42 3.72 5.26
N PRO A 44 10.57 4.40 5.07
CA PRO A 44 10.88 5.09 3.81
C PRO A 44 11.35 4.14 2.68
N VAL A 45 11.05 2.83 2.75
CA VAL A 45 11.50 1.85 1.73
C VAL A 45 11.11 2.28 0.32
N TYR A 46 9.88 2.75 0.10
CA TYR A 46 9.45 3.16 -1.22
C TYR A 46 9.94 4.55 -1.63
N ARG A 47 10.33 5.40 -0.67
CA ARG A 47 11.13 6.59 -0.96
C ARG A 47 12.45 6.18 -1.59
N HIS A 48 13.11 5.18 -1.01
CA HIS A 48 14.38 4.65 -1.47
C HIS A 48 14.24 4.00 -2.85
N VAL A 49 13.31 3.06 -3.01
CA VAL A 49 13.06 2.35 -4.28
C VAL A 49 12.76 3.33 -5.42
N LEU A 50 12.02 4.42 -5.14
CA LEU A 50 11.66 5.42 -6.14
C LEU A 50 12.70 6.53 -6.35
N HIS A 51 13.90 6.46 -5.76
CA HIS A 51 14.88 7.56 -5.82
C HIS A 51 15.13 8.04 -7.25
N MET A 52 15.17 7.11 -8.21
CA MET A 52 15.52 7.34 -9.61
C MET A 52 14.37 7.95 -10.40
N TYR A 53 13.15 7.59 -10.03
CA TYR A 53 11.93 8.17 -10.57
C TYR A 53 11.76 9.59 -10.05
N LYS A 54 11.88 9.79 -8.73
CA LYS A 54 11.74 11.10 -8.07
C LYS A 54 12.80 12.11 -8.50
N ALA A 55 14.01 11.67 -8.82
CA ALA A 55 15.05 12.56 -9.36
C ALA A 55 14.66 13.24 -10.70
N LYS A 56 13.68 12.69 -11.42
CA LYS A 56 13.22 13.19 -12.73
C LYS A 56 11.78 13.69 -12.74
N HIS A 57 11.04 13.51 -11.64
CA HIS A 57 9.61 13.79 -11.58
C HIS A 57 9.25 14.44 -10.25
N ASN A 58 8.49 15.55 -10.33
CA ASN A 58 7.88 16.14 -9.15
C ASN A 58 6.64 15.31 -8.75
N THR A 59 6.79 14.44 -7.76
CA THR A 59 5.75 13.50 -7.33
C THR A 59 5.72 13.32 -5.81
N THR A 60 4.52 13.10 -5.27
CA THR A 60 4.27 12.74 -3.88
C THR A 60 4.44 11.24 -3.58
N PHE A 61 4.74 10.42 -4.59
CA PHE A 61 5.00 8.98 -4.40
C PHE A 61 6.28 8.74 -3.60
N GLY A 62 6.23 7.80 -2.66
CA GLY A 62 7.28 7.54 -1.68
C GLY A 62 7.44 8.62 -0.60
N GLU A 63 6.61 9.68 -0.59
CA GLU A 63 6.58 10.64 0.53
C GLU A 63 5.75 10.11 1.68
N TYR A 64 6.13 10.46 2.91
CA TYR A 64 5.32 10.22 4.10
C TYR A 64 4.00 11.00 4.04
N TYR A 65 2.99 10.56 4.79
CA TYR A 65 1.73 11.30 4.85
C TYR A 65 1.87 12.61 5.63
N HIS A 66 1.55 13.71 4.96
CA HIS A 66 1.43 15.05 5.54
C HIS A 66 0.03 15.28 6.12
N GLN A 67 -0.08 16.18 7.09
CA GLN A 67 -1.37 16.56 7.68
C GLN A 67 -2.27 17.31 6.70
N GLN A 68 -1.66 18.11 5.82
CA GLN A 68 -2.34 18.92 4.81
C GLN A 68 -1.93 18.47 3.40
N ASN A 69 -2.72 18.88 2.39
CA ASN A 69 -2.37 18.65 1.00
C ASN A 69 -1.11 19.45 0.65
N ILE A 70 -0.13 18.78 0.06
CA ILE A 70 1.14 19.35 -0.43
C ILE A 70 1.20 19.41 -1.95
N SER A 71 0.21 18.82 -2.64
CA SER A 71 0.09 18.85 -4.10
C SER A 71 -1.36 18.63 -4.54
N ASN A 72 -1.63 18.86 -5.83
CA ASN A 72 -2.89 18.51 -6.49
C ASN A 72 -2.85 17.11 -7.17
N ALA A 73 -1.85 16.29 -6.84
CA ALA A 73 -1.71 14.94 -7.38
C ALA A 73 -2.77 13.99 -6.80
N THR A 74 -2.90 12.80 -7.39
CA THR A 74 -3.84 11.75 -6.94
C THR A 74 -3.69 11.39 -5.47
N HIS A 75 -2.46 11.50 -4.95
CA HIS A 75 -2.14 11.38 -3.52
C HIS A 75 -1.66 12.74 -2.99
N PRO A 76 -2.58 13.66 -2.67
CA PRO A 76 -2.23 15.06 -2.40
C PRO A 76 -1.46 15.25 -1.09
N ARG A 77 -1.54 14.29 -0.16
CA ARG A 77 -0.87 14.31 1.14
C ARG A 77 0.41 13.47 1.20
N GLY A 78 0.92 12.97 0.08
CA GLY A 78 1.97 11.94 0.10
C GLY A 78 1.39 10.54 -0.10
N PHE A 79 2.25 9.60 -0.50
CA PHE A 79 1.89 8.19 -0.59
C PHE A 79 3.14 7.33 -0.38
N GLN A 80 3.29 6.81 0.83
CA GLN A 80 4.47 6.05 1.28
C GLN A 80 4.52 4.61 0.78
N GLY A 81 3.48 4.14 0.09
CA GLY A 81 3.29 2.74 -0.30
C GLY A 81 2.52 1.94 0.74
N TYR A 82 2.41 0.64 0.52
CA TYR A 82 1.62 -0.28 1.36
C TYR A 82 2.50 -1.37 1.97
N ASN A 83 2.09 -1.89 3.13
CA ASN A 83 2.67 -3.06 3.76
C ASN A 83 1.74 -4.28 3.64
N SER A 84 2.28 -5.47 3.35
CA SER A 84 1.48 -6.69 3.11
C SER A 84 1.22 -7.54 4.35
N GLY A 85 1.64 -7.13 5.55
CA GLY A 85 1.39 -7.90 6.77
C GLY A 85 -0.09 -8.06 7.14
N VAL A 86 -0.95 -7.16 6.65
CA VAL A 86 -2.41 -7.29 6.72
C VAL A 86 -3.02 -6.89 5.38
N VAL A 87 -3.65 -7.85 4.69
CA VAL A 87 -4.31 -7.62 3.40
C VAL A 87 -5.75 -8.12 3.44
N LEU A 88 -6.70 -7.21 3.23
CA LEU A 88 -8.10 -7.54 3.03
C LEU A 88 -8.34 -7.81 1.53
N LEU A 89 -8.84 -8.99 1.21
CA LEU A 89 -9.08 -9.47 -0.15
C LEU A 89 -10.58 -9.52 -0.43
N ASN A 90 -11.10 -8.63 -1.27
CA ASN A 90 -12.47 -8.72 -1.77
C ASN A 90 -12.51 -9.63 -3.01
N LEU A 91 -12.54 -10.94 -2.76
CA LEU A 91 -12.46 -11.97 -3.78
C LEU A 91 -13.64 -11.91 -4.76
N LYS A 92 -14.83 -11.55 -4.28
CA LYS A 92 -16.01 -11.34 -5.15
C LYS A 92 -15.80 -10.16 -6.09
N ALA A 93 -15.33 -9.02 -5.59
CA ALA A 93 -15.04 -7.86 -6.42
C ALA A 93 -13.91 -8.16 -7.43
N GLN A 94 -12.88 -8.90 -7.03
CA GLN A 94 -11.80 -9.33 -7.94
C GLN A 94 -12.34 -10.19 -9.08
N ARG A 95 -13.19 -11.19 -8.79
CA ARG A 95 -13.82 -12.04 -9.81
C ARG A 95 -14.74 -11.25 -10.76
N ASN A 96 -15.41 -10.22 -10.24
CA ASN A 96 -16.33 -9.39 -11.03
C ASN A 96 -15.65 -8.23 -11.75
N SER A 97 -14.37 -7.96 -11.49
CA SER A 97 -13.65 -6.84 -12.08
C SER A 97 -13.29 -7.14 -13.53
N THR A 98 -13.66 -6.24 -14.44
CA THR A 98 -13.23 -6.28 -15.84
C THR A 98 -11.89 -5.58 -16.08
N GLU A 99 -11.41 -4.83 -15.08
CA GLU A 99 -10.13 -4.10 -15.09
C GLU A 99 -9.00 -4.95 -14.53
N PHE A 100 -9.21 -5.63 -13.39
CA PHE A 100 -8.16 -6.33 -12.67
C PHE A 100 -7.41 -7.38 -13.50
N PRO A 101 -8.08 -8.23 -14.33
CA PRO A 101 -7.40 -9.17 -15.20
C PRO A 101 -6.43 -8.51 -16.20
N LYS A 102 -6.70 -7.26 -16.61
CA LYS A 102 -5.84 -6.49 -17.52
C LYS A 102 -4.63 -5.90 -16.79
N VAL A 103 -4.82 -5.55 -15.52
CA VAL A 103 -3.77 -4.99 -14.65
C VAL A 103 -2.72 -6.03 -14.29
N ILE A 104 -3.12 -7.27 -14.02
CA ILE A 104 -2.20 -8.36 -13.62
C ILE A 104 -1.49 -9.04 -14.81
N THR A 105 -1.64 -8.52 -16.03
CA THR A 105 -0.92 -9.09 -17.18
C THR A 105 0.57 -8.78 -17.11
N ASN A 106 1.39 -9.67 -17.67
CA ASN A 106 2.84 -9.49 -17.75
C ASN A 106 3.21 -8.14 -18.41
N THR A 107 2.48 -7.76 -19.47
CA THR A 107 2.69 -6.50 -20.17
C THR A 107 2.44 -5.29 -19.27
N THR A 108 1.30 -5.23 -18.58
CA THR A 108 0.98 -4.09 -17.70
C THR A 108 1.96 -4.00 -16.53
N VAL A 109 2.29 -5.13 -15.90
CA VAL A 109 3.28 -5.16 -14.79
C VAL A 109 4.67 -4.69 -15.27
N LYS A 110 5.11 -5.12 -16.46
CA LYS A 110 6.37 -4.63 -17.06
C LYS A 110 6.33 -3.14 -17.36
N GLN A 111 5.20 -2.60 -17.81
CA GLN A 111 5.05 -1.17 -18.06
C GLN A 111 5.13 -0.36 -16.76
N MET A 112 4.42 -0.78 -15.71
CA MET A 112 4.46 -0.11 -14.40
C MET A 112 5.88 -0.11 -13.81
N THR A 113 6.52 -1.30 -13.75
CA THR A 113 7.88 -1.42 -13.22
C THR A 113 8.90 -0.60 -14.02
N SER A 114 8.77 -0.57 -15.36
CA SER A 114 9.64 0.27 -16.21
C SER A 114 9.42 1.76 -16.00
N LYS A 115 8.17 2.22 -15.94
CA LYS A 115 7.79 3.63 -15.73
C LYS A 115 8.38 4.18 -14.43
N TYR A 116 8.25 3.44 -13.34
CA TYR A 116 8.77 3.85 -12.04
C TYR A 116 10.24 3.48 -11.80
N ARG A 117 10.91 2.86 -12.78
CA ARG A 117 12.26 2.27 -12.64
C ARG A 117 12.35 1.40 -11.39
N PHE A 118 11.27 0.68 -11.11
CA PHE A 118 11.02 0.00 -9.87
C PHE A 118 11.73 -1.35 -9.85
N ARG A 119 12.63 -1.54 -8.88
CA ARG A 119 13.28 -2.82 -8.60
C ARG A 119 12.88 -3.26 -7.20
N GLY A 120 11.86 -4.10 -7.15
CA GLY A 120 11.31 -4.64 -5.91
C GLY A 120 12.11 -5.81 -5.36
N HIS A 121 11.86 -6.14 -4.10
CA HIS A 121 12.40 -7.30 -3.39
C HIS A 121 11.42 -7.88 -2.35
N LEU A 122 10.20 -7.36 -2.26
CA LEU A 122 9.19 -7.69 -1.24
C LEU A 122 7.94 -8.35 -1.84
N GLY A 123 7.99 -8.77 -3.11
CA GLY A 123 6.95 -9.61 -3.71
C GLY A 123 5.61 -8.91 -3.92
N ASP A 124 4.56 -9.40 -3.27
CA ASP A 124 3.20 -8.88 -3.37
C ASP A 124 3.08 -7.45 -2.82
N GLN A 125 3.81 -7.11 -1.76
CA GLN A 125 3.88 -5.76 -1.21
C GLN A 125 4.26 -4.71 -2.26
N ASP A 126 5.26 -5.06 -3.10
CA ASP A 126 5.74 -4.20 -4.17
C ASP A 126 4.69 -4.03 -5.26
N PHE A 127 3.97 -5.11 -5.60
CA PHE A 127 2.88 -5.06 -6.55
C PHE A 127 1.72 -4.19 -6.05
N TYR A 128 1.29 -4.33 -4.79
CA TYR A 128 0.23 -3.48 -4.22
C TYR A 128 0.64 -2.02 -4.17
N THR A 129 1.91 -1.74 -3.89
CA THR A 129 2.43 -0.37 -3.92
C THR A 129 2.42 0.22 -5.33
N LEU A 130 2.83 -0.53 -6.35
CA LEU A 130 2.70 -0.13 -7.76
C LEU A 130 1.24 0.09 -8.17
N LEU A 131 0.35 -0.81 -7.74
CA LEU A 131 -1.08 -0.68 -7.96
C LEU A 131 -1.63 0.61 -7.31
N GLY A 132 -1.14 0.96 -6.12
CA GLY A 132 -1.49 2.22 -5.45
C GLY A 132 -1.01 3.48 -6.17
N TYR A 133 0.04 3.40 -7.00
CA TYR A 133 0.48 4.53 -7.82
C TYR A 133 -0.40 4.73 -9.07
N GLU A 134 -0.81 3.65 -9.73
CA GLU A 134 -1.47 3.70 -11.05
C GLU A 134 -3.00 3.54 -10.98
N TYR A 135 -3.48 2.72 -10.05
CA TYR A 135 -4.88 2.34 -9.88
C TYR A 135 -5.35 2.50 -8.42
N PRO A 136 -5.23 3.70 -7.82
CA PRO A 136 -5.53 3.90 -6.40
C PRO A 136 -7.00 3.66 -6.03
N HIS A 137 -7.91 3.58 -7.00
CA HIS A 137 -9.31 3.20 -6.78
C HIS A 137 -9.47 1.71 -6.47
N LEU A 138 -8.52 0.85 -6.88
CA LEU A 138 -8.56 -0.59 -6.59
C LEU A 138 -8.12 -0.94 -5.16
N ILE A 139 -7.61 0.04 -4.40
CA ILE A 139 -7.18 -0.15 -3.01
C ILE A 139 -7.93 0.79 -2.07
N GLN A 140 -8.50 0.21 -1.02
CA GLN A 140 -8.93 0.90 0.18
C GLN A 140 -7.75 1.05 1.14
N THR A 141 -7.26 2.26 1.36
CA THR A 141 -6.23 2.51 2.38
C THR A 141 -6.87 2.35 3.77
N LEU A 142 -6.31 1.46 4.58
CA LEU A 142 -6.73 1.24 5.96
C LEU A 142 -6.03 2.23 6.90
N ASN A 143 -6.60 2.44 8.09
CA ASN A 143 -5.89 3.13 9.16
C ASN A 143 -4.63 2.32 9.54
N CYS A 144 -3.51 3.01 9.77
CA CYS A 144 -2.23 2.38 10.13
C CYS A 144 -2.30 1.53 11.43
N GLY A 145 -3.27 1.78 12.31
CA GLY A 145 -3.52 0.98 13.51
C GLY A 145 -3.96 -0.45 13.24
N PHE A 146 -4.49 -0.75 12.05
CA PHE A 146 -4.79 -2.12 11.62
C PHE A 146 -3.53 -2.92 11.23
N ASN A 147 -2.40 -2.24 11.00
CA ASN A 147 -1.10 -2.87 10.77
C ASN A 147 0.02 -1.94 11.25
N ARG A 148 0.18 -1.83 12.58
CA ARG A 148 1.24 -1.00 13.16
C ARG A 148 2.58 -1.74 13.11
N GLN A 149 3.36 -1.45 12.07
CA GLN A 149 4.70 -2.00 11.87
C GLN A 149 5.71 -1.51 12.91
N LEU A 150 6.62 -2.41 13.32
CA LEU A 150 7.66 -2.15 14.34
C LEU A 150 9.08 -2.11 13.78
N CYS A 151 9.28 -2.47 12.50
CA CYS A 151 10.59 -2.51 11.88
C CYS A 151 11.22 -1.11 11.78
N THR A 152 12.44 -0.94 12.31
CA THR A 152 13.18 0.32 12.24
C THR A 152 14.43 0.24 11.37
N TRP A 153 14.60 -0.81 10.57
CA TRP A 153 15.83 -1.03 9.80
C TRP A 153 16.23 0.22 8.98
N TRP A 154 15.29 0.81 8.23
CA TRP A 154 15.54 1.99 7.41
C TRP A 154 15.91 3.26 8.20
N ARG A 155 15.58 3.36 9.48
CA ARG A 155 16.02 4.46 10.35
C ARG A 155 17.54 4.55 10.38
N ASP A 156 18.19 3.40 10.49
CA ASP A 156 19.63 3.30 10.69
C ASP A 156 20.40 3.11 9.37
N HIS A 157 19.70 3.15 8.22
CA HIS A 157 20.27 2.98 6.88
C HIS A 157 20.00 4.21 5.98
N GLY A 158 20.33 5.41 6.49
CA GLY A 158 20.36 6.65 5.71
C GLY A 158 19.11 7.53 5.79
N TYR A 159 18.10 7.14 6.55
CA TYR A 159 16.83 7.90 6.66
C TYR A 159 16.47 8.36 8.07
N ARG A 160 17.41 8.33 9.02
CA ARG A 160 17.19 8.71 10.42
C ARG A 160 16.40 10.01 10.59
N ASN A 161 16.78 11.06 9.85
CA ASN A 161 16.20 12.40 9.99
C ASN A 161 14.74 12.52 9.52
N ILE A 162 14.25 11.55 8.73
CA ILE A 162 12.89 11.56 8.21
C ILE A 162 12.07 10.36 8.67
N PHE A 163 12.69 9.38 9.31
CA PHE A 163 12.07 8.10 9.66
C PHE A 163 10.80 8.28 10.50
N ASP A 164 10.85 9.16 11.50
CA ASP A 164 9.73 9.37 12.42
C ASP A 164 8.47 9.90 11.72
N TYR A 165 8.61 10.59 10.60
CA TYR A 165 7.46 11.02 9.79
C TYR A 165 6.76 9.86 9.10
N TYR A 166 7.50 8.82 8.70
CA TYR A 166 6.94 7.59 8.13
C TYR A 166 6.36 6.68 9.21
N ALA A 167 7.09 6.54 10.33
CA ALA A 167 6.76 5.64 11.43
C ALA A 167 5.60 6.14 12.30
N LYS A 168 5.21 7.42 12.15
CA LYS A 168 4.09 8.01 12.88
C LYS A 168 2.78 7.34 12.49
N CYS A 169 2.05 6.89 13.51
CA CYS A 169 0.72 6.32 13.34
C CYS A 169 -0.11 6.62 14.58
N ASP A 170 -1.00 7.59 14.42
CA ASP A 170 -1.96 8.02 15.43
C ASP A 170 -3.29 7.28 15.14
N HIS A 171 -3.76 6.49 16.12
CA HIS A 171 -4.93 5.61 16.00
C HIS A 171 -5.82 5.68 17.24
#